data_AF-A0A7T7S1M1-F1
#
_entry.id   AF-A0A7T7S1M1-F1
#
_cell.length_a   1.000
_cell.length_b   1.000
_cell.length_c   1.000
_cell.angle_alpha   90.00
_cell.angle_beta   90.00
_cell.angle_gamma   90.00
#
_symmetry.space_group_name_H-M   'P 1'
#
loop_
_entity.id
_entity.type
_entity.pdbx_description
1 polymer ?
#
loop_
_entity_poly.entity_id
_entity_poly.type
_entity_poly.pdbx_seq_one_letter_code
_entity_poly.pdbx_strand_id
1 'polypeptide(L)'
;MHNTVRSALKAIAAGATADSQEHQHLDFKEDPARSQKPGGNPEARRTEMLLDAAICFANADGESFIVLGVRDDQAGPQAFTGTQAMPDKIMREIFNKTTPNLTVEATEEEFQGTRLIVVRVPQGLSVYSRRNGAATRRNRKSCIPLSEDERRTLQFQRLNPDHSKLPSPLTLPNLSPLALSTGIQLFNTRHPDDSVQTPEALLRRLGLVTSDGILLKAAEILFGPPQPGRIMAQHLWRTAPGQEPERNDVNSPLVLAIQEMRERVHTHSNTEMERVELPTGQERQIQDFPASAVDEVVLNAFAHRDWELSQPIIVDQSPHILSVQSPGGLPVGVDPQRLLTTPSTPRNPTLMQALHHLGLVEQTSRGFDRMWTSMLSSGRPAPEVDANEFRVRVSFTASVVDTSFVRALSLLHTVIDEQLTANVNVLLVLKELTRTSVLTEGTASELLQLSRQECRETLAWLKGIGLLVTSHSSNLWSLAPRVLAMLRTQGVETPAEGDVQGWIIDAVKGGAVTNRQVVAATGAQSTVVTEVLRHLANTGAIRKDPNGPERGSRVRWIAV
;
A
#
# COMPACT_ATOMS: atom_id res chain seq x y z
N MET A 1 -24.42 -2.52 -33.21
CA MET A 1 -24.68 -1.10 -32.89
C MET A 1 -25.04 -0.87 -31.41
N HIS A 2 -24.24 -0.08 -30.69
CA HIS A 2 -24.50 0.35 -29.30
C HIS A 2 -25.76 1.25 -29.20
N ASN A 3 -26.51 1.15 -28.09
CA ASN A 3 -27.76 1.91 -27.90
C ASN A 3 -27.57 3.43 -28.00
N THR A 4 -26.47 3.96 -27.45
CA THR A 4 -26.13 5.40 -27.50
C THR A 4 -25.93 5.88 -28.94
N VAL A 5 -25.11 5.16 -29.73
CA VAL A 5 -24.86 5.47 -31.14
C VAL A 5 -26.15 5.40 -31.95
N ARG A 6 -26.96 4.35 -31.74
CA ARG A 6 -28.23 4.15 -32.45
C ARG A 6 -29.24 5.26 -32.16
N SER A 7 -29.34 5.68 -30.90
CA SER A 7 -30.22 6.77 -30.48
C SER A 7 -29.83 8.09 -31.15
N ALA A 8 -28.54 8.43 -31.14
CA ALA A 8 -28.03 9.65 -31.75
C ALA A 8 -28.24 9.67 -33.27
N LEU A 9 -27.99 8.55 -33.97
CA LEU A 9 -28.23 8.46 -35.42
C LEU A 9 -29.71 8.64 -35.78
N LYS A 10 -30.63 8.09 -34.97
CA LYS A 10 -32.07 8.32 -35.15
C LYS A 10 -32.46 9.78 -34.93
N ALA A 11 -31.89 10.44 -33.92
CA ALA A 11 -32.13 11.86 -33.68
C ALA A 11 -31.65 12.74 -34.85
N ILE A 12 -30.47 12.44 -35.41
CA ILE A 12 -29.94 13.14 -36.59
C ILE A 12 -30.86 12.96 -37.79
N ALA A 13 -31.29 11.72 -38.05
CA ALA A 13 -32.26 11.42 -39.11
C ALA A 13 -33.60 12.15 -38.92
N ALA A 14 -34.01 12.38 -37.68
CA ALA A 14 -35.24 13.10 -37.32
C ALA A 14 -35.11 14.65 -37.36
N GLY A 15 -33.93 15.18 -37.68
CA GLY A 15 -33.71 16.61 -37.88
C GLY A 15 -32.79 17.29 -36.85
N ALA A 16 -32.14 16.53 -35.95
CA ALA A 16 -31.04 17.07 -35.14
C ALA A 16 -29.75 17.18 -35.97
N THR A 17 -28.84 18.09 -35.59
CA THR A 17 -27.48 18.11 -36.16
C THR A 17 -26.59 17.11 -35.43
N ALA A 18 -25.54 16.60 -36.09
CA ALA A 18 -24.64 15.65 -35.42
C ALA A 18 -23.89 16.31 -34.25
N ASP A 19 -23.46 17.57 -34.39
CA ASP A 19 -22.87 18.36 -33.31
C ASP A 19 -23.79 18.43 -32.06
N SER A 20 -25.10 18.55 -32.24
CA SER A 20 -26.03 18.59 -31.10
C SER A 20 -26.09 17.29 -30.30
N GLN A 21 -25.72 16.17 -30.94
CA GLN A 21 -25.71 14.84 -30.34
C GLN A 21 -24.33 14.45 -29.78
N GLU A 22 -23.28 15.21 -30.07
CA GLU A 22 -21.95 14.98 -29.50
C GLU A 22 -21.92 15.27 -28.00
N HIS A 23 -21.19 14.42 -27.27
CA HIS A 23 -20.98 14.58 -25.84
C HIS A 23 -19.65 13.94 -25.41
N GLN A 24 -19.46 13.71 -24.12
CA GLN A 24 -18.21 13.22 -23.54
C GLN A 24 -17.76 11.83 -24.04
N HIS A 25 -18.68 11.04 -24.61
CA HIS A 25 -18.42 9.66 -25.03
C HIS A 25 -18.86 9.38 -26.48
N LEU A 26 -19.22 10.42 -27.24
CA LEU A 26 -19.69 10.29 -28.62
C LEU A 26 -19.21 11.47 -29.46
N ASP A 27 -18.61 11.17 -30.61
CA ASP A 27 -18.13 12.12 -31.60
C ASP A 27 -18.57 11.68 -33.00
N PHE A 28 -18.97 12.65 -33.83
CA PHE A 28 -19.23 12.43 -35.24
C PHE A 28 -18.08 13.02 -36.05
N LYS A 29 -17.77 12.40 -37.18
CA LYS A 29 -16.72 12.85 -38.09
C LYS A 29 -17.12 12.62 -39.55
N GLU A 30 -16.97 13.65 -40.37
CA GLU A 30 -17.10 13.52 -41.82
C GLU A 30 -15.86 12.81 -42.37
N ASP A 31 -16.03 11.88 -43.32
CA ASP A 31 -14.88 11.30 -44.03
C ASP A 31 -14.28 12.36 -44.97
N PRO A 32 -12.99 12.75 -44.82
CA PRO A 32 -12.37 13.73 -45.70
C PRO A 32 -12.41 13.36 -47.18
N ALA A 33 -12.55 12.07 -47.53
CA ALA A 33 -12.71 11.61 -48.90
C ALA A 33 -14.09 11.91 -49.51
N ARG A 34 -15.09 12.26 -48.68
CA ARG A 34 -16.45 12.64 -49.09
C ARG A 34 -16.72 14.14 -48.97
N SER A 35 -15.80 14.89 -48.36
CA SER A 35 -15.94 16.32 -48.17
C SER A 35 -15.91 17.09 -49.50
N GLN A 36 -16.70 18.17 -49.61
CA GLN A 36 -16.86 18.95 -50.83
C GLN A 36 -15.58 19.72 -51.25
N LYS A 37 -14.62 19.89 -50.34
CA LYS A 37 -13.31 20.53 -50.60
C LYS A 37 -12.16 19.68 -50.04
N PRO A 38 -11.75 18.60 -50.73
CA PRO A 38 -10.66 17.76 -50.26
C PRO A 38 -9.33 18.52 -50.39
N GLY A 39 -8.90 19.17 -49.31
CA GLY A 39 -7.53 19.68 -49.20
C GLY A 39 -6.55 18.54 -48.88
N GLY A 40 -5.44 18.43 -49.59
CA GLY A 40 -4.38 17.45 -49.29
C GLY A 40 -4.79 15.98 -49.49
N ASN A 41 -4.07 15.05 -48.85
CA ASN A 41 -4.36 13.61 -48.91
C ASN A 41 -5.52 13.26 -47.95
N PRO A 42 -6.70 12.82 -48.46
CA PRO A 42 -7.86 12.51 -47.62
C PRO A 42 -7.61 11.38 -46.63
N GLU A 43 -6.77 10.40 -46.99
CA GLU A 43 -6.46 9.28 -46.11
C GLU A 43 -5.63 9.73 -44.90
N ALA A 44 -4.59 10.54 -45.15
CA ALA A 44 -3.75 11.07 -44.07
C ALA A 44 -4.56 11.91 -43.09
N ARG A 45 -5.43 12.80 -43.61
CA ARG A 45 -6.34 13.61 -42.77
C ARG A 45 -7.30 12.77 -41.95
N ARG A 46 -7.88 11.72 -42.56
CA ARG A 46 -8.77 10.80 -41.84
C ARG A 46 -8.02 10.13 -40.69
N THR A 47 -6.80 9.64 -40.96
CA THR A 47 -5.97 9.02 -39.93
C THR A 47 -5.64 9.99 -38.80
N GLU A 48 -5.22 11.23 -39.10
CA GLU A 48 -4.91 12.22 -38.07
C GLU A 48 -6.14 12.56 -37.22
N MET A 49 -7.27 12.80 -37.86
CA MET A 49 -8.55 13.11 -37.20
C MET A 49 -9.02 11.99 -36.27
N LEU A 50 -9.01 10.74 -36.74
CA LEU A 50 -9.38 9.59 -35.93
C LEU A 50 -8.36 9.31 -34.81
N LEU A 51 -7.07 9.54 -35.07
CA LEU A 51 -6.01 9.38 -34.08
C LEU A 51 -6.18 10.38 -32.93
N ASP A 52 -6.44 11.65 -33.22
CA ASP A 52 -6.66 12.69 -32.20
C ASP A 52 -7.90 12.40 -31.37
N ALA A 53 -9.01 12.03 -32.02
CA ALA A 53 -10.23 11.66 -31.34
C ALA A 53 -10.03 10.42 -30.45
N ALA A 54 -9.32 9.39 -30.95
CA ALA A 54 -9.04 8.17 -30.18
C ALA A 54 -8.14 8.44 -28.96
N ILE A 55 -7.07 9.23 -29.10
CA ILE A 55 -6.21 9.63 -27.97
C ILE A 55 -7.01 10.43 -26.95
N CYS A 56 -7.79 11.41 -27.43
CA CYS A 56 -8.63 12.27 -26.60
C CYS A 56 -9.63 11.47 -25.77
N PHE A 57 -10.26 10.45 -26.36
CA PHE A 57 -11.19 9.56 -25.67
C PHE A 57 -10.51 8.55 -24.77
N ALA A 58 -9.41 7.93 -25.20
CA ALA A 58 -8.67 6.96 -24.37
C ALA A 58 -8.16 7.61 -23.07
N ASN A 59 -7.77 8.88 -23.11
CA ASN A 59 -7.36 9.62 -21.92
C ASN A 59 -8.52 10.18 -21.08
N ALA A 60 -9.75 10.10 -21.58
CA ALA A 60 -10.94 10.44 -20.81
C ALA A 60 -11.40 9.23 -19.97
N ASP A 61 -12.47 9.43 -19.20
CA ASP A 61 -13.10 8.35 -18.44
C ASP A 61 -14.14 7.63 -19.28
N GLY A 62 -14.33 6.34 -19.02
CA GLY A 62 -15.32 5.51 -19.68
C GLY A 62 -15.02 5.15 -21.13
N GLU A 63 -15.89 4.31 -21.67
CA GLU A 63 -15.86 3.91 -23.07
C GLU A 63 -16.51 4.96 -23.97
N SER A 64 -15.95 5.16 -25.16
CA SER A 64 -16.38 6.21 -26.09
C SER A 64 -16.50 5.70 -27.52
N PHE A 65 -17.27 6.40 -28.35
CA PHE A 65 -17.55 6.02 -29.73
C PHE A 65 -17.27 7.17 -30.68
N ILE A 66 -16.58 6.89 -31.78
CA ILE A 66 -16.39 7.80 -32.91
C ILE A 66 -17.17 7.23 -34.10
N VAL A 67 -18.05 8.03 -34.70
CA VAL A 67 -18.83 7.61 -35.88
C VAL A 67 -18.32 8.35 -37.11
N LEU A 68 -17.67 7.63 -38.02
CA LEU A 68 -17.14 8.15 -39.27
C LEU A 68 -18.17 8.04 -40.41
N GLY A 69 -18.34 9.11 -41.16
CA GLY A 69 -19.24 9.22 -42.30
C GLY A 69 -20.48 10.08 -42.03
N VAL A 70 -20.44 10.94 -41.00
CA VAL A 70 -21.52 11.85 -40.64
C VAL A 70 -20.98 13.27 -40.55
N ARG A 71 -21.69 14.25 -41.11
CA ARG A 71 -21.30 15.66 -41.12
C ARG A 71 -21.89 16.42 -39.93
N ASP A 72 -21.06 17.23 -39.28
CA ASP A 72 -21.39 17.84 -37.98
C ASP A 72 -22.49 18.92 -38.06
N ASP A 73 -22.49 19.71 -39.14
CA ASP A 73 -23.32 20.91 -39.32
C ASP A 73 -24.62 20.69 -40.10
N GLN A 74 -24.84 19.47 -40.63
CA GLN A 74 -26.06 19.12 -41.35
C GLN A 74 -27.03 18.28 -40.51
N ALA A 75 -28.32 18.49 -40.75
CA ALA A 75 -29.40 17.73 -40.13
C ALA A 75 -30.12 16.84 -41.16
N GLY A 76 -30.76 15.78 -40.67
CA GLY A 76 -31.54 14.86 -41.51
C GLY A 76 -30.67 13.94 -42.38
N PRO A 77 -31.28 13.26 -43.37
CA PRO A 77 -30.60 12.23 -44.17
C PRO A 77 -29.35 12.72 -44.92
N GLN A 78 -29.23 14.02 -45.18
CA GLN A 78 -28.08 14.60 -45.89
C GLN A 78 -26.80 14.69 -45.05
N ALA A 79 -26.93 14.55 -43.73
CA ALA A 79 -25.80 14.48 -42.80
C ALA A 79 -24.98 13.19 -42.99
N PHE A 80 -25.57 12.11 -43.50
CA PHE A 80 -24.90 10.83 -43.70
C PHE A 80 -24.13 10.80 -45.03
N THR A 81 -22.86 11.20 -45.00
CA THR A 81 -21.98 11.22 -46.19
C THR A 81 -21.39 9.84 -46.51
N GLY A 82 -21.32 8.97 -45.50
CA GLY A 82 -20.75 7.64 -45.58
C GLY A 82 -19.22 7.61 -45.67
N THR A 83 -18.66 6.41 -45.70
CA THR A 83 -17.21 6.18 -45.82
C THR A 83 -16.91 4.89 -46.60
N GLN A 84 -15.77 4.86 -47.30
CA GLN A 84 -15.19 3.66 -47.92
C GLN A 84 -13.91 3.21 -47.20
N ALA A 85 -13.63 3.75 -46.01
CA ALA A 85 -12.49 3.32 -45.22
C ALA A 85 -12.66 1.85 -44.78
N MET A 86 -11.54 1.16 -44.57
CA MET A 86 -11.53 -0.22 -44.06
C MET A 86 -11.31 -0.19 -42.53
N PRO A 87 -12.16 -0.86 -41.73
CA PRO A 87 -12.02 -0.91 -40.27
C PRO A 87 -10.63 -1.38 -39.82
N ASP A 88 -10.11 -2.46 -40.40
CA ASP A 88 -8.80 -3.03 -40.06
C ASP A 88 -7.66 -2.03 -40.25
N LYS A 89 -7.76 -1.20 -41.30
CA LYS A 89 -6.77 -0.16 -41.57
C LYS A 89 -6.84 0.94 -40.51
N ILE A 90 -8.04 1.34 -40.07
CA ILE A 90 -8.21 2.33 -38.99
C ILE A 90 -7.61 1.80 -37.69
N MET A 91 -7.94 0.57 -37.30
CA MET A 91 -7.41 -0.06 -36.07
C MET A 91 -5.88 -0.11 -36.09
N ARG A 92 -5.29 -0.58 -37.19
CA ARG A 92 -3.83 -0.67 -37.36
C ARG A 92 -3.13 0.69 -37.29
N GLU A 93 -3.69 1.71 -37.94
CA GLU A 93 -3.10 3.05 -37.94
C GLU A 93 -3.12 3.69 -36.54
N ILE A 94 -4.24 3.57 -35.81
CA ILE A 94 -4.35 4.07 -34.43
C ILE A 94 -3.35 3.34 -33.52
N PHE A 95 -3.29 2.01 -33.60
CA PHE A 95 -2.37 1.20 -32.80
C PHE A 95 -0.90 1.56 -33.06
N ASN A 96 -0.50 1.73 -34.31
CA ASN A 96 0.90 2.02 -34.67
C ASN A 96 1.33 3.46 -34.37
N LYS A 97 0.41 4.43 -34.37
CA LYS A 97 0.73 5.86 -34.22
C LYS A 97 0.55 6.41 -32.80
N THR A 98 0.09 5.58 -31.87
CA THR A 98 -0.04 5.91 -30.44
C THR A 98 1.10 5.37 -29.60
N THR A 99 1.35 5.99 -28.45
CA THR A 99 2.32 5.56 -27.43
C THR A 99 1.71 5.73 -26.03
N PRO A 100 1.54 4.65 -25.24
CA PRO A 100 1.68 3.24 -25.65
C PRO A 100 0.69 2.87 -26.78
N ASN A 101 0.82 1.69 -27.37
CA ASN A 101 -0.05 1.28 -28.47
C ASN A 101 -1.52 1.16 -28.01
N LEU A 102 -2.41 1.95 -28.60
CA LEU A 102 -3.85 1.97 -28.31
C LEU A 102 -4.59 0.98 -29.19
N THR A 103 -5.24 0.01 -28.56
CA THR A 103 -6.15 -0.92 -29.24
C THR A 103 -7.56 -0.35 -29.24
N VAL A 104 -8.20 -0.28 -30.41
CA VAL A 104 -9.59 0.13 -30.60
C VAL A 104 -10.33 -0.91 -31.43
N GLU A 105 -11.65 -0.96 -31.33
CA GLU A 105 -12.50 -1.83 -32.16
C GLU A 105 -13.21 -0.97 -33.21
N ALA A 106 -13.09 -1.30 -34.50
CA ALA A 106 -13.81 -0.62 -35.56
C ALA A 106 -14.76 -1.59 -36.26
N THR A 107 -16.03 -1.21 -36.39
CA THR A 107 -17.07 -2.03 -37.03
C THR A 107 -17.79 -1.25 -38.13
N GLU A 108 -18.15 -1.94 -39.21
CA GLU A 108 -19.00 -1.38 -40.26
C GLU A 108 -20.47 -1.43 -39.82
N GLU A 109 -21.19 -0.34 -40.06
CA GLU A 109 -22.61 -0.24 -39.75
C GLU A 109 -23.32 0.42 -40.95
N GLU A 110 -24.47 -0.13 -41.35
CA GLU A 110 -25.31 0.46 -42.38
C GLU A 110 -26.49 1.19 -41.73
N PHE A 111 -26.67 2.46 -42.04
CA PHE A 111 -27.76 3.27 -41.51
C PHE A 111 -28.37 4.15 -42.62
N GLN A 112 -29.68 4.05 -42.81
CA GLN A 112 -30.40 4.73 -43.91
C GLN A 112 -29.76 4.52 -45.29
N GLY A 113 -29.29 3.31 -45.59
CA GLY A 113 -28.62 2.97 -46.85
C GLY A 113 -27.21 3.57 -47.01
N THR A 114 -26.64 4.14 -45.94
CA THR A 114 -25.31 4.73 -45.93
C THR A 114 -24.36 3.90 -45.07
N ARG A 115 -23.18 3.58 -45.61
CA ARG A 115 -22.12 2.85 -44.89
C ARG A 115 -21.35 3.78 -43.96
N LEU A 116 -21.37 3.48 -42.67
CA LEU A 116 -20.66 4.18 -41.60
C LEU A 116 -19.62 3.25 -40.96
N ILE A 117 -18.64 3.83 -40.28
CA ILE A 117 -17.73 3.07 -39.41
C ILE A 117 -17.87 3.60 -38.00
N VAL A 118 -18.12 2.69 -37.06
CA VAL A 118 -18.14 3.00 -35.62
C VAL A 118 -16.85 2.50 -35.02
N VAL A 119 -16.06 3.41 -34.47
CA VAL A 119 -14.84 3.11 -33.72
C VAL A 119 -15.15 3.20 -32.24
N ARG A 120 -15.08 2.08 -31.54
CA ARG A 120 -15.19 1.97 -30.09
C ARG A 120 -13.81 2.11 -29.48
N VAL A 121 -13.65 3.12 -28.64
CA VAL A 121 -12.41 3.46 -27.94
C VAL A 121 -12.59 3.10 -26.47
N PRO A 122 -11.85 2.11 -25.95
CA PRO A 122 -11.90 1.77 -24.53
C PRO A 122 -11.26 2.89 -23.69
N GLN A 123 -11.61 2.93 -22.41
CA GLN A 123 -10.91 3.77 -21.44
C GLN A 123 -9.44 3.32 -21.35
N GLY A 124 -8.51 4.27 -21.43
CA GLY A 124 -7.09 3.96 -21.42
C GLY A 124 -6.59 3.43 -20.09
N LEU A 125 -5.72 2.40 -20.12
CA LEU A 125 -5.00 1.88 -18.96
C LEU A 125 -3.66 2.61 -18.71
N SER A 126 -3.39 3.65 -19.48
CA SER A 126 -2.23 4.54 -19.35
C SER A 126 -2.59 5.88 -19.98
N VAL A 127 -1.66 6.84 -19.94
CA VAL A 127 -1.77 8.06 -20.74
C VAL A 127 -1.33 7.74 -22.15
N TYR A 128 -2.26 7.84 -23.09
CA TYR A 128 -1.99 7.68 -24.51
C TYR A 128 -1.58 9.00 -25.12
N SER A 129 -0.56 8.96 -25.96
CA SER A 129 -0.04 10.12 -26.67
C SER A 129 0.25 9.76 -28.11
N ARG A 130 0.43 10.78 -28.94
CA ARG A 130 1.10 10.63 -30.24
C ARG A 130 2.57 10.31 -30.01
N ARG A 131 3.24 9.77 -31.04
CA ARG A 131 4.70 9.53 -31.01
C ARG A 131 5.56 10.78 -30.74
N ASN A 132 5.02 11.97 -30.99
CA ASN A 132 5.67 13.25 -30.68
C ASN A 132 5.39 13.75 -29.25
N GLY A 133 4.72 12.95 -28.40
CA GLY A 133 4.38 13.29 -27.03
C GLY A 133 3.13 14.16 -26.86
N ALA A 134 2.40 14.50 -27.92
CA ALA A 134 1.14 15.24 -27.79
C ALA A 134 0.04 14.32 -27.21
N ALA A 135 -0.58 14.74 -26.11
CA ALA A 135 -1.64 14.01 -25.43
C ALA A 135 -2.77 14.99 -25.09
N THR A 136 -4.00 14.59 -25.41
CA THR A 136 -5.22 15.36 -25.15
C THR A 136 -6.20 14.51 -24.37
N ARG A 137 -7.12 15.14 -23.65
CA ARG A 137 -8.23 14.49 -22.94
C ARG A 137 -9.56 15.16 -23.30
N ARG A 138 -10.63 14.38 -23.41
CA ARG A 138 -11.97 14.92 -23.65
C ARG A 138 -12.47 15.71 -22.43
N ASN A 139 -12.92 16.94 -22.66
CA ASN A 139 -13.66 17.75 -21.72
C ASN A 139 -14.94 18.22 -22.40
N ARG A 140 -16.09 17.66 -21.99
CA ARG A 140 -17.39 17.82 -22.67
C ARG A 140 -17.28 17.43 -24.17
N LYS A 141 -17.32 18.40 -25.07
CA LYS A 141 -17.22 18.20 -26.53
C LYS A 141 -15.83 18.47 -27.10
N SER A 142 -14.90 18.98 -26.31
CA SER A 142 -13.60 19.43 -26.82
C SER A 142 -12.45 18.57 -26.32
N CYS A 143 -11.40 18.46 -27.12
CA CYS A 143 -10.15 17.80 -26.74
C CYS A 143 -9.16 18.85 -26.26
N ILE A 144 -8.86 18.82 -24.96
CA ILE A 144 -7.92 19.76 -24.34
C ILE A 144 -6.54 19.09 -24.18
N PRO A 145 -5.43 19.79 -24.44
CA PRO A 145 -4.10 19.27 -24.15
C PRO A 145 -3.94 18.95 -22.66
N LEU A 146 -3.30 17.82 -22.35
CA LEU A 146 -2.92 17.47 -20.99
C LEU A 146 -1.60 18.15 -20.62
N SER A 147 -1.61 18.95 -19.55
CA SER A 147 -0.40 19.47 -18.92
C SER A 147 0.46 18.33 -18.33
N GLU A 148 1.74 18.58 -18.06
CA GLU A 148 2.63 17.56 -17.47
C GLU A 148 2.14 17.06 -16.10
N ASP A 149 1.56 17.94 -15.28
CA ASP A 149 0.98 17.56 -13.99
C ASP A 149 -0.27 16.68 -14.19
N GLU A 150 -1.17 17.07 -15.09
CA GLU A 150 -2.34 16.23 -15.42
C GLU A 150 -1.94 14.86 -16.00
N ARG A 151 -0.88 14.80 -16.82
CA ARG A 151 -0.33 13.54 -17.34
C ARG A 151 0.15 12.66 -16.20
N ARG A 152 0.95 13.19 -15.27
CA ARG A 152 1.44 12.42 -14.12
C ARG A 152 0.30 11.94 -13.24
N THR A 153 -0.67 12.80 -12.95
CA THR A 153 -1.86 12.43 -12.17
C THR A 153 -2.66 11.34 -12.87
N LEU A 154 -2.95 11.50 -14.16
CA LEU A 154 -3.70 10.50 -14.93
C LEU A 154 -2.92 9.19 -15.01
N GLN A 155 -1.61 9.23 -15.27
CA GLN A 155 -0.76 8.05 -15.30
C GLN A 155 -0.75 7.32 -13.96
N PHE A 156 -0.63 8.04 -12.85
CA PHE A 156 -0.68 7.47 -11.51
C PHE A 156 -2.05 6.81 -11.21
N GLN A 157 -3.15 7.48 -11.59
CA GLN A 157 -4.50 6.93 -11.47
C GLN A 157 -4.70 5.66 -12.32
N ARG A 158 -4.05 5.58 -13.49
CA ARG A 158 -4.10 4.41 -14.35
C ARG A 158 -3.20 3.27 -13.86
N LEU A 159 -2.09 3.56 -13.18
CA LEU A 159 -1.18 2.57 -12.61
C LEU A 159 -1.78 1.86 -11.38
N ASN A 160 -2.66 2.52 -10.65
CA ASN A 160 -3.41 1.95 -9.53
C ASN A 160 -4.92 2.21 -9.75
N PRO A 161 -5.58 1.54 -10.72
CA PRO A 161 -6.99 1.77 -11.00
C PRO A 161 -7.83 1.37 -9.79
N ASP A 162 -8.79 2.22 -9.41
CA ASP A 162 -9.69 1.93 -8.30
C ASP A 162 -10.76 0.90 -8.71
N HIS A 163 -10.44 -0.39 -8.54
CA HIS A 163 -11.38 -1.48 -8.81
C HIS A 163 -12.70 -1.31 -8.03
N SER A 164 -12.63 -0.75 -6.82
CA SER A 164 -13.79 -0.57 -5.96
C SER A 164 -14.76 0.51 -6.45
N LYS A 165 -14.32 1.37 -7.38
CA LYS A 165 -15.16 2.38 -8.05
C LYS A 165 -15.92 1.86 -9.27
N LEU A 166 -15.63 0.65 -9.75
CA LEU A 166 -16.31 0.10 -10.92
C LEU A 166 -17.80 -0.14 -10.63
N PRO A 167 -18.69 -0.07 -11.65
CA PRO A 167 -20.09 -0.45 -11.48
C PRO A 167 -20.22 -1.91 -11.03
N SER A 168 -21.06 -2.16 -10.03
CA SER A 168 -21.45 -3.51 -9.61
C SER A 168 -22.65 -3.99 -10.43
N PRO A 169 -22.71 -5.29 -10.79
CA PRO A 169 -23.91 -5.89 -11.35
C PRO A 169 -25.03 -6.09 -10.32
N LEU A 170 -24.73 -5.92 -9.02
CA LEU A 170 -25.71 -6.10 -7.95
C LEU A 170 -26.62 -4.87 -7.81
N THR A 171 -27.82 -5.13 -7.29
CA THR A 171 -28.77 -4.11 -6.84
C THR A 171 -28.98 -4.21 -5.34
N LEU A 172 -29.60 -3.21 -4.73
CA LEU A 172 -29.79 -3.15 -3.28
C LEU A 172 -30.43 -4.42 -2.68
N PRO A 173 -31.48 -5.04 -3.27
CA PRO A 173 -32.06 -6.28 -2.74
C PRO A 173 -31.10 -7.48 -2.74
N ASN A 174 -29.99 -7.41 -3.48
CA ASN A 174 -28.97 -8.47 -3.49
C ASN A 174 -27.97 -8.34 -2.33
N LEU A 175 -27.95 -7.21 -1.61
CA LEU A 175 -27.04 -6.99 -0.49
C LEU A 175 -27.55 -7.68 0.78
N SER A 176 -26.62 -8.05 1.67
CA SER A 176 -26.92 -8.71 2.94
C SER A 176 -27.62 -7.74 3.91
N PRO A 177 -28.84 -8.05 4.39
CA PRO A 177 -29.54 -7.21 5.36
C PRO A 177 -28.76 -7.03 6.67
N LEU A 178 -28.10 -8.09 7.15
CA LEU A 178 -27.29 -8.04 8.37
C LEU A 178 -26.05 -7.16 8.20
N ALA A 179 -25.41 -7.21 7.03
CA ALA A 179 -24.26 -6.36 6.74
C ALA A 179 -24.67 -4.89 6.67
N LEU A 180 -25.80 -4.59 6.04
CA LEU A 180 -26.35 -3.24 5.96
C LEU A 180 -26.76 -2.70 7.34
N SER A 181 -27.44 -3.50 8.17
CA SER A 181 -27.80 -3.07 9.53
C SER A 181 -26.56 -2.80 10.39
N THR A 182 -25.52 -3.64 10.26
CA THR A 182 -24.24 -3.43 10.94
C THR A 182 -23.55 -2.16 10.43
N GLY A 183 -23.57 -1.93 9.12
CA GLY A 183 -23.05 -0.70 8.51
C GLY A 183 -23.75 0.56 9.03
N ILE A 184 -25.07 0.54 9.19
CA ILE A 184 -25.85 1.64 9.78
C ILE A 184 -25.41 1.89 11.22
N GLN A 185 -25.26 0.85 12.04
CA GLN A 185 -24.83 0.98 13.42
C GLN A 185 -23.42 1.60 13.52
N LEU A 186 -22.47 1.09 12.74
CA LEU A 186 -21.11 1.60 12.69
C LEU A 186 -21.07 3.07 12.25
N PHE A 187 -21.79 3.40 11.17
CA PHE A 187 -21.87 4.77 10.66
C PHE A 187 -22.45 5.72 11.71
N ASN A 188 -23.60 5.37 12.32
CA ASN A 188 -24.26 6.22 13.32
C ASN A 188 -23.44 6.37 14.61
N THR A 189 -22.64 5.37 14.96
CA THR A 189 -21.71 5.45 16.10
C THR A 189 -20.61 6.48 15.84
N ARG A 190 -20.07 6.53 14.61
CA ARG A 190 -19.04 7.51 14.23
C ARG A 190 -19.61 8.90 13.93
N HIS A 191 -20.84 8.96 13.44
CA HIS A 191 -21.50 10.17 12.96
C HIS A 191 -22.85 10.38 13.67
N PRO A 192 -22.87 10.65 14.99
CA PRO A 192 -24.11 10.79 15.76
C PRO A 192 -24.99 11.95 15.26
N ASP A 193 -24.38 13.04 14.77
CA ASP A 193 -25.08 14.22 14.28
C ASP A 193 -25.63 14.08 12.85
N ASP A 194 -25.33 12.98 12.17
CA ASP A 194 -25.67 12.73 10.75
C ASP A 194 -26.24 11.32 10.55
N SER A 195 -27.02 10.84 11.52
CA SER A 195 -27.48 9.45 11.53
C SER A 195 -28.31 9.08 10.30
N VAL A 196 -28.10 7.86 9.80
CA VAL A 196 -28.87 7.25 8.72
C VAL A 196 -29.76 6.14 9.26
N GLN A 197 -30.93 5.95 8.65
CA GLN A 197 -31.91 4.94 9.08
C GLN A 197 -32.21 3.88 8.03
N THR A 198 -31.85 4.13 6.76
CA THR A 198 -32.13 3.22 5.65
C THR A 198 -30.85 2.79 4.92
N PRO A 199 -30.84 1.60 4.30
CA PRO A 199 -29.73 1.15 3.47
C PRO A 199 -29.36 2.12 2.34
N GLU A 200 -30.36 2.71 1.67
CA GLU A 200 -30.15 3.68 0.59
C GLU A 200 -29.46 4.95 1.08
N ALA A 201 -29.82 5.42 2.28
CA ALA A 201 -29.21 6.58 2.89
C ALA A 201 -27.74 6.28 3.24
N LEU A 202 -27.48 5.12 3.87
CA LEU A 202 -26.13 4.66 4.18
C LEU A 202 -25.26 4.60 2.92
N LEU A 203 -25.70 3.90 1.88
CA LEU A 203 -24.92 3.70 0.66
C LEU A 203 -24.60 5.02 -0.06
N ARG A 204 -25.53 5.99 -0.05
CA ARG A 204 -25.27 7.34 -0.56
C ARG A 204 -24.26 8.09 0.30
N ARG A 205 -24.36 8.00 1.63
CA ARG A 205 -23.46 8.70 2.56
C ARG A 205 -22.03 8.16 2.50
N LEU A 206 -21.88 6.86 2.24
CA LEU A 206 -20.61 6.21 1.99
C LEU A 206 -20.06 6.44 0.57
N GLY A 207 -20.82 7.09 -0.33
CA GLY A 207 -20.39 7.33 -1.71
C GLY A 207 -20.37 6.07 -2.58
N LEU A 208 -21.19 5.06 -2.25
CA LEU A 208 -21.16 3.73 -2.88
C LEU A 208 -22.23 3.55 -3.98
N VAL A 209 -22.93 4.62 -4.33
CA VAL A 209 -23.98 4.65 -5.35
C VAL A 209 -23.70 5.85 -6.27
N THR A 210 -23.81 5.67 -7.59
CA THR A 210 -23.71 6.77 -8.55
C THR A 210 -24.93 7.69 -8.50
N SER A 211 -24.85 8.85 -9.17
CA SER A 211 -26.01 9.74 -9.34
C SER A 211 -27.23 9.04 -9.96
N ASP A 212 -26.98 8.06 -10.82
CA ASP A 212 -27.99 7.30 -11.57
C ASP A 212 -28.51 6.08 -10.78
N GLY A 213 -28.09 5.91 -9.52
CA GLY A 213 -28.56 4.83 -8.65
C GLY A 213 -27.82 3.50 -8.83
N ILE A 214 -26.73 3.46 -9.58
CA ILE A 214 -25.95 2.24 -9.82
C ILE A 214 -24.99 2.00 -8.64
N LEU A 215 -24.97 0.78 -8.10
CA LEU A 215 -24.05 0.41 -7.02
C LEU A 215 -22.61 0.32 -7.54
N LEU A 216 -21.65 0.69 -6.70
CA LEU A 216 -20.23 0.48 -6.97
C LEU A 216 -19.77 -0.88 -6.44
N LYS A 217 -18.66 -1.40 -6.97
CA LYS A 217 -18.04 -2.65 -6.53
C LYS A 217 -17.68 -2.60 -5.05
N ALA A 218 -17.35 -1.44 -4.50
CA ALA A 218 -17.18 -1.23 -3.06
C ALA A 218 -18.43 -1.61 -2.24
N ALA A 219 -19.65 -1.34 -2.74
CA ALA A 219 -20.89 -1.76 -2.08
C ALA A 219 -21.04 -3.29 -2.06
N GLU A 220 -20.70 -3.94 -3.19
CA GLU A 220 -20.68 -5.39 -3.32
C GLU A 220 -19.66 -6.03 -2.37
N ILE A 221 -18.45 -5.45 -2.25
CA ILE A 221 -17.41 -5.95 -1.35
C ILE A 221 -17.85 -5.79 0.13
N LEU A 222 -18.38 -4.62 0.50
CA LEU A 222 -18.75 -4.30 1.88
C LEU A 222 -19.98 -5.08 2.36
N PHE A 223 -21.01 -5.14 1.53
CA PHE A 223 -22.35 -5.55 1.94
C PHE A 223 -22.92 -6.69 1.09
N GLY A 224 -22.28 -7.04 -0.03
CA GLY A 224 -22.73 -8.13 -0.89
C GLY A 224 -22.43 -9.50 -0.29
N PRO A 225 -23.22 -10.53 -0.64
CA PRO A 225 -22.95 -11.90 -0.21
C PRO A 225 -21.61 -12.40 -0.79
N PRO A 226 -20.93 -13.33 -0.09
CA PRO A 226 -19.71 -13.94 -0.61
C PRO A 226 -19.98 -14.61 -1.96
N GLN A 227 -19.02 -14.50 -2.89
CA GLN A 227 -19.12 -15.16 -4.18
C GLN A 227 -18.93 -16.68 -4.01
N PRO A 228 -19.79 -17.54 -4.59
CA PRO A 228 -19.65 -18.99 -4.50
C PRO A 228 -18.27 -19.47 -4.96
N GLY A 229 -17.62 -20.31 -4.15
CA GLY A 229 -16.30 -20.86 -4.47
C GLY A 229 -15.11 -19.89 -4.30
N ARG A 230 -15.36 -18.64 -3.89
CA ARG A 230 -14.31 -17.69 -3.51
C ARG A 230 -14.28 -17.55 -1.99
N ILE A 231 -13.08 -17.72 -1.44
CA ILE A 231 -12.82 -17.54 -0.01
C ILE A 231 -12.18 -16.18 0.17
N MET A 232 -12.78 -15.35 1.01
CA MET A 232 -12.28 -14.00 1.22
C MET A 232 -11.06 -13.99 2.15
N ALA A 233 -11.17 -14.71 3.27
CA ALA A 233 -10.08 -14.86 4.22
C ALA A 233 -10.10 -16.24 4.88
N GLN A 234 -8.93 -16.69 5.34
CA GLN A 234 -8.73 -17.95 6.03
C GLN A 234 -7.97 -17.70 7.31
N HIS A 235 -8.48 -18.24 8.41
CA HIS A 235 -7.75 -18.35 9.66
C HIS A 235 -7.24 -19.77 9.80
N LEU A 236 -5.91 -19.91 9.85
CA LEU A 236 -5.20 -21.18 9.99
C LEU A 236 -4.61 -21.22 11.39
N TRP A 237 -5.29 -21.91 12.32
CA TRP A 237 -4.83 -22.05 13.69
C TRP A 237 -3.97 -23.31 13.85
N ARG A 238 -2.79 -23.17 14.44
CA ARG A 238 -1.88 -24.28 14.73
C ARG A 238 -1.62 -24.36 16.22
N THR A 239 -1.76 -25.54 16.79
CA THR A 239 -1.41 -25.79 18.20
C THR A 239 0.10 -25.73 18.45
N ALA A 240 0.92 -26.00 17.44
CA ALA A 240 2.38 -25.85 17.49
C ALA A 240 2.97 -25.54 16.10
N PRO A 241 4.17 -24.93 16.01
CA PRO A 241 4.84 -24.68 14.74
C PRO A 241 5.01 -25.96 13.91
N GLY A 242 4.63 -25.92 12.63
CA GLY A 242 4.75 -27.04 11.70
C GLY A 242 3.65 -28.11 11.78
N GLN A 243 2.70 -28.00 12.72
CA GLN A 243 1.51 -28.87 12.76
C GLN A 243 0.50 -28.50 11.67
N GLU A 244 -0.32 -29.47 11.27
CA GLU A 244 -1.43 -29.23 10.34
C GLU A 244 -2.41 -28.21 10.95
N PRO A 245 -2.82 -27.17 10.21
CA PRO A 245 -3.66 -26.13 10.77
C PRO A 245 -5.14 -26.56 10.81
N GLU A 246 -5.82 -26.17 11.88
CA GLU A 246 -7.28 -26.08 11.87
C GLU A 246 -7.68 -24.90 10.98
N ARG A 247 -8.35 -25.23 9.88
CA ARG A 247 -8.75 -24.24 8.87
C ARG A 247 -10.16 -23.72 9.16
N ASN A 248 -10.24 -22.41 9.30
CA ASN A 248 -11.46 -21.66 9.51
C ASN A 248 -11.64 -20.63 8.38
N ASP A 249 -12.57 -20.89 7.46
CA ASP A 249 -12.86 -19.97 6.35
C ASP A 249 -13.81 -18.85 6.79
N VAL A 250 -13.46 -17.61 6.46
CA VAL A 250 -14.28 -16.42 6.70
C VAL A 250 -14.93 -16.01 5.37
N ASN A 251 -16.21 -16.33 5.25
CA ASN A 251 -17.03 -16.15 4.05
C ASN A 251 -18.27 -15.29 4.37
N SER A 252 -18.03 -14.06 4.82
CA SER A 252 -19.06 -13.08 5.14
C SER A 252 -18.79 -11.78 4.37
N PRO A 253 -19.79 -10.88 4.20
CA PRO A 253 -19.55 -9.54 3.67
C PRO A 253 -18.44 -8.83 4.45
N LEU A 254 -17.62 -8.00 3.79
CA LEU A 254 -16.39 -7.45 4.39
C LEU A 254 -16.64 -6.75 5.74
N VAL A 255 -17.75 -6.03 5.88
CA VAL A 255 -18.11 -5.32 7.12
C VAL A 255 -18.25 -6.28 8.32
N LEU A 256 -18.68 -7.52 8.09
CA LEU A 256 -18.81 -8.55 9.13
C LEU A 256 -17.52 -9.35 9.29
N ALA A 257 -16.84 -9.66 8.19
CA ALA A 257 -15.66 -10.49 8.18
C ALA A 257 -14.46 -9.91 8.92
N ILE A 258 -14.31 -8.59 8.92
CA ILE A 258 -13.28 -7.91 9.70
C ILE A 258 -13.45 -8.25 11.18
N GLN A 259 -14.67 -8.13 11.71
CA GLN A 259 -14.96 -8.44 13.10
C GLN A 259 -14.79 -9.93 13.37
N GLU A 260 -15.32 -10.79 12.50
CA GLU A 260 -15.19 -12.25 12.63
C GLU A 260 -13.72 -12.69 12.68
N MET A 261 -12.87 -12.16 11.81
CA MET A 261 -11.45 -12.48 11.80
C MET A 261 -10.75 -11.99 13.07
N ARG A 262 -11.05 -10.76 13.52
CA ARG A 262 -10.48 -10.22 14.77
C ARG A 262 -10.84 -11.10 15.96
N GLU A 263 -12.11 -11.45 16.11
CA GLU A 263 -12.59 -12.30 17.20
C GLU A 263 -11.91 -13.68 17.21
N ARG A 264 -11.73 -14.29 16.03
CA ARG A 264 -11.00 -15.56 15.88
C ARG A 264 -9.55 -15.44 16.34
N VAL A 265 -8.83 -14.42 15.87
CA VAL A 265 -7.42 -14.23 16.27
C VAL A 265 -7.30 -13.97 17.77
N HIS A 266 -8.19 -13.16 18.35
CA HIS A 266 -8.19 -12.86 19.79
C HIS A 266 -8.52 -14.07 20.65
N THR A 267 -9.37 -15.00 20.18
CA THR A 267 -9.71 -16.23 20.90
C THR A 267 -8.47 -17.06 21.22
N HIS A 268 -7.50 -17.07 20.30
CA HIS A 268 -6.24 -17.82 20.44
C HIS A 268 -5.03 -16.97 20.88
N SER A 269 -5.16 -15.63 20.94
CA SER A 269 -4.08 -14.71 21.37
C SER A 269 -4.13 -14.38 22.87
N ASN A 270 -5.20 -14.74 23.57
CA ASN A 270 -5.46 -14.36 24.96
C ASN A 270 -5.24 -15.51 25.97
N THR A 271 -4.62 -16.61 25.54
CA THR A 271 -4.52 -17.83 26.36
C THR A 271 -3.47 -17.70 27.47
N GLU A 272 -2.38 -16.97 27.23
CA GLU A 272 -1.37 -16.65 28.23
C GLU A 272 -1.23 -15.12 28.37
N MET A 273 -1.52 -14.59 29.55
CA MET A 273 -1.32 -13.17 29.88
C MET A 273 -0.23 -13.07 30.92
N GLU A 274 0.88 -12.42 30.56
CA GLU A 274 1.93 -12.12 31.52
C GLU A 274 1.56 -10.89 32.33
N ARG A 275 1.65 -11.00 33.66
CA ARG A 275 1.35 -9.91 34.59
C ARG A 275 2.66 -9.30 35.05
N VAL A 276 2.87 -8.03 34.75
CA VAL A 276 4.07 -7.29 35.12
C VAL A 276 3.70 -6.23 36.16
N GLU A 277 4.25 -6.38 37.37
CA GLU A 277 4.22 -5.33 38.37
C GLU A 277 5.17 -4.19 37.97
N LEU A 278 4.61 -3.00 37.76
CA LEU A 278 5.37 -1.82 37.39
C LEU A 278 5.94 -1.14 38.64
N PRO A 279 7.10 -0.47 38.53
CA PRO A 279 7.66 0.35 39.62
C PRO A 279 6.72 1.45 40.13
N THR A 280 5.71 1.82 39.35
CA THR A 280 4.66 2.77 39.73
C THR A 280 3.60 2.19 40.67
N GLY A 281 3.69 0.89 41.01
CA GLY A 281 2.72 0.16 41.82
C GLY A 281 1.49 -0.32 41.04
N GLN A 282 1.46 -0.13 39.72
CA GLN A 282 0.40 -0.62 38.84
C GLN A 282 0.74 -2.01 38.29
N GLU A 283 -0.26 -2.86 38.10
CA GLU A 283 -0.12 -4.12 37.37
C GLU A 283 -0.47 -3.92 35.90
N ARG A 284 0.39 -4.38 34.99
CA ARG A 284 0.13 -4.35 33.55
C ARG A 284 0.01 -5.77 33.01
N GLN A 285 -1.10 -6.06 32.33
CA GLN A 285 -1.29 -7.30 31.60
C GLN A 285 -0.73 -7.17 30.19
N ILE A 286 0.08 -8.15 29.79
CA ILE A 286 0.72 -8.21 28.48
C ILE A 286 0.22 -9.46 27.77
N GLN A 287 -0.42 -9.25 26.62
CA GLN A 287 -0.88 -10.31 25.72
C GLN A 287 0.26 -10.82 24.84
N ASP A 288 0.12 -12.05 24.33
CA ASP A 288 1.02 -12.64 23.34
C ASP A 288 1.12 -11.81 22.07
N PHE A 289 -0.04 -11.41 21.56
CA PHE A 289 -0.17 -10.47 20.48
C PHE A 289 -1.03 -9.30 20.97
N PRO A 290 -0.46 -8.09 21.15
CA PRO A 290 -1.23 -6.93 21.59
C PRO A 290 -2.44 -6.69 20.69
N ALA A 291 -3.64 -6.60 21.27
CA ALA A 291 -4.90 -6.42 20.55
C ALA A 291 -4.85 -5.29 19.51
N SER A 292 -4.25 -4.14 19.84
CA SER A 292 -4.10 -3.02 18.91
C SER A 292 -3.23 -3.35 17.69
N ALA A 293 -2.18 -4.17 17.84
CA ALA A 293 -1.36 -4.61 16.72
C ALA A 293 -2.12 -5.62 15.84
N VAL A 294 -2.84 -6.56 16.47
CA VAL A 294 -3.70 -7.54 15.79
C VAL A 294 -4.80 -6.86 14.98
N ASP A 295 -5.52 -5.93 15.61
CA ASP A 295 -6.59 -5.19 14.97
C ASP A 295 -6.09 -4.43 13.74
N GLU A 296 -4.98 -3.71 13.90
CA GLU A 296 -4.38 -2.90 12.85
C GLU A 296 -3.88 -3.75 11.67
N VAL A 297 -3.22 -4.89 11.92
CA VAL A 297 -2.73 -5.75 10.84
C VAL A 297 -3.87 -6.44 10.09
N VAL A 298 -4.91 -6.88 10.80
CA VAL A 298 -6.10 -7.51 10.18
C VAL A 298 -6.83 -6.46 9.34
N LEU A 299 -7.09 -5.28 9.89
CA LEU A 299 -7.72 -4.18 9.17
C LEU A 299 -6.94 -3.79 7.91
N ASN A 300 -5.63 -3.62 8.02
CA ASN A 300 -4.77 -3.28 6.88
C ASN A 300 -4.81 -4.36 5.80
N ALA A 301 -4.79 -5.64 6.19
CA ALA A 301 -4.87 -6.74 5.24
C ALA A 301 -6.16 -6.73 4.42
N PHE A 302 -7.30 -6.42 5.05
CA PHE A 302 -8.60 -6.30 4.40
C PHE A 302 -8.75 -5.03 3.57
N ALA A 303 -8.35 -3.88 4.11
CA ALA A 303 -8.53 -2.57 3.47
C ALA A 303 -7.61 -2.39 2.25
N HIS A 304 -6.39 -2.91 2.31
CA HIS A 304 -5.40 -2.82 1.23
C HIS A 304 -5.36 -4.05 0.31
N ARG A 305 -6.26 -5.02 0.50
CA ARG A 305 -6.39 -6.21 -0.34
C ARG A 305 -6.53 -5.84 -1.82
N ASP A 306 -5.89 -6.61 -2.69
CA ASP A 306 -6.23 -6.62 -4.11
C ASP A 306 -7.57 -7.33 -4.34
N TRP A 307 -8.62 -6.55 -4.62
CA TRP A 307 -9.96 -7.09 -4.84
C TRP A 307 -10.18 -7.73 -6.22
N GLU A 308 -9.21 -7.62 -7.13
CA GLU A 308 -9.24 -8.32 -8.43
C GLU A 308 -8.79 -9.78 -8.27
N LEU A 309 -7.87 -10.01 -7.33
CA LEU A 309 -7.29 -11.33 -7.05
C LEU A 309 -8.29 -12.26 -6.34
N SER A 310 -8.24 -13.55 -6.68
CA SER A 310 -9.10 -14.59 -6.08
C SER A 310 -8.50 -15.20 -4.80
N GLN A 311 -7.21 -14.98 -4.54
CA GLN A 311 -6.51 -15.54 -3.39
C GLN A 311 -7.08 -14.97 -2.08
N PRO A 312 -7.26 -15.79 -1.03
CA PRO A 312 -7.77 -15.30 0.25
C PRO A 312 -6.68 -14.50 0.99
N ILE A 313 -7.11 -13.65 1.93
CA ILE A 313 -6.23 -13.22 3.03
C ILE A 313 -5.95 -14.45 3.89
N ILE A 314 -4.67 -14.71 4.20
CA ILE A 314 -4.28 -15.84 5.04
C ILE A 314 -3.79 -15.29 6.38
N VAL A 315 -4.48 -15.65 7.45
CA VAL A 315 -4.07 -15.40 8.83
C VAL A 315 -3.59 -16.72 9.41
N ASP A 316 -2.28 -16.94 9.42
CA ASP A 316 -1.65 -18.14 10.00
C ASP A 316 -1.19 -17.81 11.42
N GLN A 317 -1.76 -18.49 12.39
CA GLN A 317 -1.59 -18.21 13.81
C GLN A 317 -1.18 -19.47 14.57
N SER A 318 -0.21 -19.31 15.44
CA SER A 318 0.22 -20.27 16.45
C SER A 318 0.46 -19.54 17.77
N PRO A 319 0.69 -20.25 18.90
CA PRO A 319 1.07 -19.61 20.16
C PRO A 319 2.33 -18.72 20.08
N HIS A 320 3.19 -18.93 19.08
CA HIS A 320 4.48 -18.23 18.99
C HIS A 320 4.55 -17.20 17.85
N ILE A 321 3.76 -17.39 16.80
CA ILE A 321 3.82 -16.56 15.59
C ILE A 321 2.41 -16.30 15.10
N LEU A 322 2.11 -15.03 14.82
CA LEU A 322 0.94 -14.59 14.07
C LEU A 322 1.43 -13.96 12.77
N SER A 323 0.99 -14.47 11.62
CA SER A 323 1.28 -13.86 10.32
C SER A 323 0.01 -13.60 9.54
N VAL A 324 -0.09 -12.41 8.96
CA VAL A 324 -1.21 -11.98 8.14
C VAL A 324 -0.68 -11.67 6.75
N GLN A 325 -1.18 -12.40 5.76
CA GLN A 325 -0.81 -12.25 4.36
C GLN A 325 -2.01 -11.77 3.56
N SER A 326 -1.88 -10.59 2.95
CA SER A 326 -2.86 -10.05 2.01
C SER A 326 -2.41 -10.24 0.56
N PRO A 327 -3.31 -10.63 -0.36
CA PRO A 327 -3.00 -10.74 -1.78
C PRO A 327 -2.80 -9.36 -2.42
N GLY A 328 -1.85 -9.29 -3.35
CA GLY A 328 -1.38 -8.06 -3.99
C GLY A 328 -0.13 -7.51 -3.33
N GLY A 329 0.79 -6.98 -4.13
CA GLY A 329 1.99 -6.30 -3.62
C GLY A 329 1.71 -4.92 -3.03
N LEU A 330 2.76 -4.18 -2.68
CA LEU A 330 2.61 -2.78 -2.31
C LEU A 330 2.15 -1.93 -3.52
N PRO A 331 1.37 -0.85 -3.30
CA PRO A 331 1.02 0.08 -4.38
C PRO A 331 2.26 0.67 -5.06
N VAL A 332 2.13 1.02 -6.35
CA VAL A 332 3.24 1.63 -7.10
C VAL A 332 3.72 2.90 -6.39
N GLY A 333 5.02 2.97 -6.12
CA GLY A 333 5.67 4.09 -5.46
C GLY A 333 5.88 3.93 -3.94
N VAL A 334 5.40 2.84 -3.33
CA VAL A 334 5.65 2.52 -1.93
C VAL A 334 6.88 1.62 -1.82
N ASP A 335 7.90 2.09 -1.09
CA ASP A 335 9.11 1.33 -0.81
C ASP A 335 8.91 0.48 0.47
N PRO A 336 9.12 -0.86 0.42
CA PRO A 336 9.07 -1.72 1.61
C PRO A 336 10.00 -1.27 2.75
N GLN A 337 11.08 -0.55 2.44
CA GLN A 337 12.03 -0.02 3.42
C GLN A 337 11.59 1.31 4.05
N ARG A 338 10.43 1.85 3.63
CA ARG A 338 9.90 3.17 4.04
C ARG A 338 8.44 3.13 4.48
N LEU A 339 7.94 1.99 4.96
CA LEU A 339 6.54 1.83 5.39
C LEU A 339 6.12 2.77 6.54
N LEU A 340 7.02 3.12 7.46
CA LEU A 340 6.73 4.03 8.58
C LEU A 340 6.70 5.51 8.17
N THR A 341 7.29 5.84 7.01
CA THR A 341 7.50 7.23 6.58
C THR A 341 6.78 7.57 5.28
N THR A 342 6.36 6.54 4.54
CA THR A 342 5.60 6.70 3.30
C THR A 342 4.14 6.97 3.62
N PRO A 343 3.55 8.07 3.11
CA PRO A 343 2.12 8.32 3.23
C PRO A 343 1.30 7.15 2.69
N SER A 344 0.23 6.79 3.40
CA SER A 344 -0.64 5.71 2.97
C SER A 344 -1.33 6.07 1.65
N THR A 345 -1.10 5.25 0.63
CA THR A 345 -1.74 5.37 -0.68
C THR A 345 -2.65 4.15 -0.87
N PRO A 346 -3.97 4.27 -0.66
CA PRO A 346 -4.86 3.13 -0.78
C PRO A 346 -4.99 2.68 -2.24
N ARG A 347 -4.91 1.36 -2.49
CA ARG A 347 -5.21 0.75 -3.79
C ARG A 347 -6.68 0.91 -4.20
N ASN A 348 -7.57 0.89 -3.20
CA ASN A 348 -9.01 1.01 -3.38
C ASN A 348 -9.53 2.28 -2.67
N PRO A 349 -9.28 3.50 -3.19
CA PRO A 349 -9.69 4.74 -2.54
C PRO A 349 -11.17 4.81 -2.17
N THR A 350 -12.08 4.38 -3.06
CA THR A 350 -13.53 4.39 -2.79
C THR A 350 -13.90 3.48 -1.62
N LEU A 351 -13.36 2.26 -1.59
CA LEU A 351 -13.54 1.33 -0.46
C LEU A 351 -12.91 1.88 0.83
N MET A 352 -11.71 2.43 0.76
CA MET A 352 -11.01 3.00 1.92
C MET A 352 -11.79 4.16 2.53
N GLN A 353 -12.36 5.03 1.70
CA GLN A 353 -13.22 6.12 2.15
C GLN A 353 -14.47 5.59 2.88
N ALA A 354 -15.12 4.56 2.33
CA ALA A 354 -16.28 3.94 2.97
C ALA A 354 -15.92 3.28 4.32
N LEU A 355 -14.80 2.54 4.39
CA LEU A 355 -14.30 1.96 5.64
C LEU A 355 -14.00 3.04 6.69
N HIS A 356 -13.48 4.19 6.27
CA HIS A 356 -13.21 5.31 7.17
C HIS A 356 -14.51 5.92 7.72
N HIS A 357 -15.53 6.12 6.88
CA HIS A 357 -16.84 6.59 7.32
C HIS A 357 -17.57 5.59 8.22
N LEU A 358 -17.25 4.30 8.12
CA LEU A 358 -17.73 3.27 9.04
C LEU A 358 -16.90 3.19 10.34
N GLY A 359 -15.80 3.93 10.46
CA GLY A 359 -14.92 3.86 11.62
C GLY A 359 -14.14 2.56 11.74
N LEU A 360 -14.01 1.82 10.64
CA LEU A 360 -13.23 0.58 10.59
C LEU A 360 -11.74 0.86 10.36
N VAL A 361 -11.40 1.98 9.74
CA VAL A 361 -10.03 2.43 9.50
C VAL A 361 -9.90 3.91 9.84
N GLU A 362 -8.71 4.32 10.27
CA GLU A 362 -8.40 5.73 10.51
C GLU A 362 -7.81 6.39 9.27
N GLN A 363 -8.07 7.68 9.08
CA GLN A 363 -7.57 8.45 7.93
C GLN A 363 -6.06 8.75 8.01
N THR A 364 -5.44 8.52 9.16
CA THR A 364 -4.02 8.83 9.37
C THR A 364 -3.12 7.75 8.78
N SER A 365 -2.02 8.13 8.12
CA SER A 365 -0.98 7.22 7.63
C SER A 365 -0.16 6.54 8.73
N ARG A 366 -0.72 6.37 9.94
CA ARG A 366 -0.04 5.92 11.17
C ARG A 366 -0.38 4.49 11.57
N GLY A 367 -1.05 3.73 10.70
CA GLY A 367 -1.42 2.34 10.99
C GLY A 367 -0.21 1.49 11.36
N PHE A 368 0.84 1.56 10.54
CA PHE A 368 2.13 0.93 10.84
C PHE A 368 2.74 1.43 12.17
N ASP A 369 2.71 2.74 12.44
CA ASP A 369 3.24 3.30 13.70
C ASP A 369 2.55 2.70 14.94
N ARG A 370 1.21 2.57 14.91
CA ARG A 370 0.44 2.01 16.03
C ARG A 370 0.81 0.56 16.29
N MET A 371 0.92 -0.23 15.21
CA MET A 371 1.31 -1.63 15.28
C MET A 371 2.74 -1.79 15.84
N TRP A 372 3.70 -0.97 15.37
CA TRP A 372 5.08 -0.96 15.88
C TRP A 372 5.13 -0.56 17.36
N THR A 373 4.49 0.56 17.69
CA THR A 373 4.44 1.10 19.06
C THR A 373 3.85 0.08 20.01
N SER A 374 2.78 -0.60 19.60
CA SER A 374 2.10 -1.63 20.39
C SER A 374 2.99 -2.83 20.68
N MET A 375 3.73 -3.32 19.68
CA MET A 375 4.67 -4.45 19.84
C MET A 375 5.89 -4.07 20.69
N LEU A 376 6.51 -2.92 20.40
CA LEU A 376 7.70 -2.46 21.13
C LEU A 376 7.37 -2.15 22.59
N SER A 377 6.22 -1.52 22.85
CA SER A 377 5.78 -1.16 24.20
C SER A 377 5.41 -2.36 25.06
N SER A 378 5.14 -3.52 24.45
CA SER A 378 4.94 -4.79 25.16
C SER A 378 6.26 -5.54 25.38
N GLY A 379 7.42 -4.91 25.16
CA GLY A 379 8.74 -5.53 25.33
C GLY A 379 9.15 -6.48 24.21
N ARG A 380 8.33 -6.60 23.15
CA ARG A 380 8.55 -7.51 22.02
C ARG A 380 9.32 -6.83 20.88
N PRO A 381 9.88 -7.59 19.94
CA PRO A 381 10.45 -7.03 18.71
C PRO A 381 9.40 -6.29 17.87
N ALA A 382 9.84 -5.38 17.00
CA ALA A 382 8.99 -4.78 16.00
C ALA A 382 8.45 -5.85 15.02
N PRO A 383 7.30 -5.61 14.36
CA PRO A 383 6.80 -6.48 13.30
C PRO A 383 7.78 -6.66 12.14
N GLU A 384 7.73 -7.83 11.52
CA GLU A 384 8.44 -8.09 10.26
C GLU A 384 7.48 -7.95 9.08
N VAL A 385 7.95 -7.33 7.99
CA VAL A 385 7.18 -7.20 6.75
C VAL A 385 7.95 -7.83 5.60
N ASP A 386 7.33 -8.81 4.94
CA ASP A 386 7.77 -9.41 3.69
C ASP A 386 6.79 -9.00 2.58
N ALA A 387 7.26 -8.19 1.62
CA ALA A 387 6.45 -7.70 0.53
C ALA A 387 7.14 -8.02 -0.81
N ASN A 388 6.34 -8.52 -1.76
CA ASN A 388 6.74 -8.66 -3.15
C ASN A 388 5.61 -8.17 -4.07
N GLU A 389 5.75 -8.35 -5.38
CA GLU A 389 4.76 -7.87 -6.37
C GLU A 389 3.36 -8.49 -6.21
N PHE A 390 3.26 -9.65 -5.56
CA PHE A 390 2.04 -10.47 -5.50
C PHE A 390 1.41 -10.57 -4.11
N ARG A 391 2.11 -10.21 -3.04
CA ARG A 391 1.61 -10.28 -1.67
C ARG A 391 2.35 -9.34 -0.72
N VAL A 392 1.67 -9.01 0.36
CA VAL A 392 2.26 -8.40 1.56
C VAL A 392 1.98 -9.31 2.75
N ARG A 393 3.01 -9.71 3.49
CA ARG A 393 2.92 -10.47 4.72
C ARG A 393 3.50 -9.66 5.87
N VAL A 394 2.75 -9.55 6.95
CA VAL A 394 3.21 -8.98 8.22
C VAL A 394 3.20 -10.07 9.28
N SER A 395 4.28 -10.18 10.05
CA SER A 395 4.45 -11.22 11.06
C SER A 395 4.80 -10.63 12.43
N PHE A 396 4.21 -11.18 13.47
CA PHE A 396 4.52 -10.92 14.87
C PHE A 396 5.05 -12.18 15.54
N THR A 397 5.97 -11.99 16.47
CA THR A 397 6.52 -13.05 17.31
C THR A 397 6.09 -12.86 18.76
N ALA A 398 5.48 -13.88 19.37
CA ALA A 398 5.17 -13.91 20.79
C ALA A 398 6.40 -14.30 21.65
N SER A 399 7.62 -13.97 21.20
CA SER A 399 8.87 -14.18 21.95
C SER A 399 8.75 -13.72 23.41
N VAL A 400 9.47 -14.38 24.33
CA VAL A 400 9.50 -14.05 25.77
C VAL A 400 9.49 -12.54 25.97
N VAL A 401 8.52 -12.06 26.75
CA VAL A 401 8.37 -10.64 27.03
C VAL A 401 9.59 -10.16 27.81
N ASP A 402 10.19 -9.08 27.34
CA ASP A 402 11.22 -8.38 28.08
C ASP A 402 10.57 -7.55 29.20
N THR A 403 10.22 -8.21 30.30
CA THR A 403 9.52 -7.58 31.45
C THR A 403 10.35 -6.49 32.10
N SER A 404 11.67 -6.65 32.12
CA SER A 404 12.62 -5.61 32.54
C SER A 404 12.49 -4.36 31.67
N PHE A 405 12.39 -4.53 30.33
CA PHE A 405 12.20 -3.40 29.43
C PHE A 405 10.84 -2.73 29.63
N VAL A 406 9.77 -3.49 29.86
CA VAL A 406 8.44 -2.92 30.12
C VAL A 406 8.44 -2.10 31.43
N ARG A 407 9.06 -2.62 32.49
CA ARG A 407 9.23 -1.87 33.75
C ARG A 407 10.04 -0.60 33.53
N ALA A 408 11.14 -0.66 32.77
CA ALA A 408 11.94 0.51 32.43
C ALA A 408 11.17 1.54 31.60
N LEU A 409 10.36 1.09 30.63
CA LEU A 409 9.53 1.96 29.81
C LEU A 409 8.52 2.73 30.64
N SER A 410 7.96 2.13 31.69
CA SER A 410 7.05 2.83 32.62
C SER A 410 7.71 4.01 33.35
N LEU A 411 9.04 3.99 33.49
CA LEU A 411 9.83 5.05 34.11
C LEU A 411 10.43 6.03 33.09
N LEU A 412 10.26 5.82 31.79
CA LEU A 412 10.88 6.64 30.76
C LEU A 412 10.46 8.12 30.84
N HIS A 413 9.23 8.39 31.31
CA HIS A 413 8.70 9.73 31.56
C HIS A 413 9.49 10.53 32.63
N THR A 414 10.32 9.86 33.44
CA THR A 414 11.22 10.53 34.40
C THR A 414 12.45 11.14 33.72
N VAL A 415 12.71 10.76 32.46
CA VAL A 415 13.92 11.11 31.71
C VAL A 415 13.58 11.97 30.49
N ILE A 416 12.45 11.69 29.83
CA ILE A 416 11.92 12.45 28.69
C ILE A 416 10.46 12.82 28.95
N ASP A 417 9.89 13.72 28.14
CA ASP A 417 8.47 14.08 28.22
C ASP A 417 7.56 12.84 28.07
N GLU A 418 6.54 12.74 28.92
CA GLU A 418 5.57 11.64 28.96
C GLU A 418 4.92 11.41 27.59
N GLN A 419 4.58 12.49 26.87
CA GLN A 419 3.94 12.42 25.56
C GLN A 419 4.82 11.74 24.50
N LEU A 420 6.14 11.72 24.71
CA LEU A 420 7.12 11.17 23.78
C LEU A 420 7.46 9.70 24.06
N THR A 421 7.03 9.16 25.21
CA THR A 421 7.35 7.77 25.61
C THR A 421 6.73 6.73 24.66
N ALA A 422 5.61 7.07 24.02
CA ALA A 422 4.92 6.25 23.02
C ALA A 422 5.30 6.60 21.57
N ASN A 423 6.34 7.41 21.34
CA ASN A 423 6.79 7.74 20.00
C ASN A 423 7.53 6.55 19.36
N VAL A 424 7.14 6.17 18.13
CA VAL A 424 7.73 5.02 17.43
C VAL A 424 9.24 5.11 17.25
N ASN A 425 9.78 6.31 16.95
CA ASN A 425 11.21 6.52 16.77
C ASN A 425 11.97 6.38 18.10
N VAL A 426 11.37 6.84 19.21
CA VAL A 426 11.92 6.66 20.56
C VAL A 426 12.00 5.17 20.90
N LEU A 427 10.91 4.43 20.69
CA LEU A 427 10.83 3.00 21.01
C LEU A 427 11.79 2.16 20.15
N LEU A 428 11.87 2.44 18.85
CA LEU A 428 12.78 1.76 17.93
C LEU A 428 14.24 1.94 18.35
N VAL A 429 14.66 3.20 18.56
CA VAL A 429 16.04 3.51 18.95
C VAL A 429 16.36 2.96 20.33
N LEU A 430 15.43 3.09 21.29
CA LEU A 430 15.61 2.59 22.64
C LEU A 430 15.80 1.07 22.64
N LYS A 431 14.90 0.32 21.96
CA LYS A 431 14.97 -1.15 21.88
C LYS A 431 16.19 -1.64 21.11
N GLU A 432 16.60 -0.93 20.05
CA GLU A 432 17.80 -1.31 19.30
C GLU A 432 19.08 -1.10 20.13
N LEU A 433 19.17 0.00 20.88
CA LEU A 433 20.33 0.28 21.72
C LEU A 433 20.42 -0.61 22.97
N THR A 434 19.34 -1.30 23.38
CA THR A 434 19.46 -2.40 24.37
C THR A 434 20.14 -3.64 23.78
N ARG A 435 20.28 -3.76 22.45
CA ARG A 435 20.94 -4.89 21.78
C ARG A 435 22.36 -4.56 21.31
N THR A 436 22.59 -3.37 20.75
CA THR A 436 23.85 -3.03 20.05
C THR A 436 24.73 -2.00 20.75
N SER A 437 24.25 -1.35 21.82
CA SER A 437 24.92 -0.28 22.61
C SER A 437 25.30 1.01 21.87
N VAL A 438 25.51 0.96 20.56
CA VAL A 438 25.82 2.10 19.69
C VAL A 438 25.05 2.01 18.38
N LEU A 439 24.68 3.18 17.85
CA LEU A 439 24.05 3.35 16.55
C LEU A 439 24.90 4.24 15.65
N THR A 440 24.99 3.86 14.38
CA THR A 440 25.52 4.72 13.31
C THR A 440 24.37 5.43 12.61
N GLU A 441 24.65 6.51 11.86
CA GLU A 441 23.63 7.13 11.01
C GLU A 441 23.05 6.16 9.98
N GLY A 442 23.86 5.23 9.45
CA GLY A 442 23.41 4.24 8.46
C GLY A 442 22.39 3.27 9.06
N THR A 443 22.76 2.62 10.18
CA THR A 443 21.87 1.69 10.89
C THR A 443 20.62 2.40 11.42
N ALA A 444 20.74 3.64 11.90
CA ALA A 444 19.61 4.44 12.34
C ALA A 444 18.68 4.84 11.18
N SER A 445 19.22 5.14 10.00
CA SER A 445 18.43 5.47 8.80
C SER A 445 17.60 4.29 8.32
N GLU A 446 18.17 3.07 8.36
CA GLU A 446 17.46 1.83 8.05
C GLU A 446 16.39 1.50 9.10
N LEU A 447 16.75 1.58 10.39
CA LEU A 447 15.85 1.31 11.51
C LEU A 447 14.64 2.25 11.52
N LEU A 448 14.88 3.55 11.36
CA LEU A 448 13.85 4.60 11.37
C LEU A 448 13.16 4.76 10.02
N GLN A 449 13.67 4.11 8.97
CA GLN A 449 13.13 4.17 7.61
C GLN A 449 13.12 5.60 7.02
N LEU A 450 14.11 6.40 7.38
CA LEU A 450 14.23 7.83 7.02
C LEU A 450 15.30 8.07 5.97
N SER A 451 15.21 9.18 5.24
CA SER A 451 16.35 9.66 4.45
C SER A 451 17.52 10.07 5.37
N ARG A 452 18.74 10.17 4.82
CA ARG A 452 19.92 10.58 5.61
C ARG A 452 19.74 11.91 6.33
N GLN A 453 19.09 12.89 5.68
CA GLN A 453 18.87 14.21 6.27
C GLN A 453 17.86 14.14 7.41
N GLU A 454 16.71 13.51 7.18
CA GLU A 454 15.67 13.34 8.21
C GLU A 454 16.18 12.52 9.40
N CYS A 455 16.99 11.48 9.13
CA CYS A 455 17.64 10.67 10.17
C CYS A 455 18.54 11.53 11.06
N ARG A 456 19.36 12.41 10.49
CA ARG A 456 20.21 13.33 11.28
C ARG A 456 19.39 14.26 12.15
N GLU A 457 18.35 14.88 11.60
CA GLU A 457 17.45 15.75 12.36
C GLU A 457 16.73 14.98 13.48
N THR A 458 16.29 13.76 13.20
CA THR A 458 15.63 12.89 14.20
C THR A 458 16.60 12.49 15.31
N LEU A 459 17.83 12.11 14.99
CA LEU A 459 18.86 11.78 15.99
C LEU A 459 19.25 13.02 16.82
N ALA A 460 19.35 14.18 16.19
CA ALA A 460 19.59 15.44 16.88
C ALA A 460 18.43 15.80 17.82
N TRP A 461 17.18 15.59 17.39
CA TRP A 461 16.00 15.75 18.22
C TRP A 461 15.97 14.76 19.39
N LEU A 462 16.27 13.47 19.15
CA LEU A 462 16.37 12.44 20.20
C LEU A 462 17.46 12.77 21.24
N LYS A 463 18.55 13.40 20.82
CA LYS A 463 19.55 13.98 21.72
C LYS A 463 19.02 15.21 22.46
N GLY A 464 18.26 16.08 21.79
CA GLY A 464 17.65 17.27 22.38
C GLY A 464 16.66 16.96 23.51
N ILE A 465 15.86 15.91 23.37
CA ILE A 465 14.99 15.40 24.45
C ILE A 465 15.78 14.60 25.51
N GLY A 466 17.07 14.37 25.26
CA GLY A 466 18.03 13.69 26.13
C GLY A 466 17.82 12.19 26.26
N LEU A 467 17.29 11.55 25.21
CA LEU A 467 17.31 10.10 25.04
C LEU A 467 18.72 9.62 24.66
N LEU A 468 19.39 10.38 23.78
CA LEU A 468 20.68 10.03 23.20
C LEU A 468 21.81 10.98 23.59
N VAL A 469 23.03 10.48 23.50
CA VAL A 469 24.28 11.26 23.44
C VAL A 469 25.05 10.90 22.17
N THR A 470 25.98 11.76 21.76
CA THR A 470 26.84 11.51 20.60
C THR A 470 28.30 11.66 21.00
N SER A 471 29.15 10.76 20.51
CA SER A 471 30.59 10.88 20.69
C SER A 471 31.18 11.86 19.68
N HIS A 472 31.84 12.90 20.17
CA HIS A 472 32.41 13.98 19.36
C HIS A 472 33.49 13.52 18.35
N SER A 473 34.08 12.33 18.54
CA SER A 473 35.17 11.81 17.69
C SER A 473 34.73 10.80 16.63
N SER A 474 33.56 10.17 16.76
CA SER A 474 33.20 8.98 15.96
C SER A 474 31.83 9.02 15.29
N ASN A 475 31.04 10.09 15.47
CA ASN A 475 29.66 10.19 14.96
C ASN A 475 28.77 8.98 15.35
N LEU A 476 29.07 8.36 16.49
CA LEU A 476 28.31 7.29 17.08
C LEU A 476 27.29 7.84 18.08
N TRP A 477 26.12 7.22 18.12
CA TRP A 477 25.01 7.57 19.00
C TRP A 477 24.81 6.46 20.02
N SER A 478 24.63 6.82 21.29
CA SER A 478 24.33 5.86 22.36
C SER A 478 23.27 6.43 23.30
N LEU A 479 22.71 5.59 24.16
CA LEU A 479 21.76 6.04 25.16
C LEU A 479 22.42 7.01 26.13
N ALA A 480 21.70 8.06 26.52
CA ALA A 480 22.17 8.97 27.55
C ALA A 480 22.41 8.20 28.87
N PRO A 481 23.44 8.54 29.67
CA PRO A 481 23.79 7.80 30.89
C PRO A 481 22.62 7.61 31.86
N ARG A 482 21.75 8.61 31.96
CA ARG A 482 20.52 8.56 32.75
C ARG A 482 19.50 7.51 32.26
N VAL A 483 19.36 7.35 30.95
CA VAL A 483 18.48 6.33 30.34
C VAL A 483 19.08 4.95 30.56
N LEU A 484 20.40 4.81 30.36
CA LEU A 484 21.11 3.55 30.58
C LEU A 484 21.05 3.10 32.04
N ALA A 485 21.24 4.03 32.99
CA ALA A 485 21.11 3.76 34.42
C ALA A 485 19.68 3.31 34.77
N MET A 486 18.65 3.97 34.21
CA MET A 486 17.24 3.59 34.39
C MET A 486 16.98 2.16 33.89
N LEU A 487 17.43 1.82 32.67
CA LEU A 487 17.30 0.48 32.10
C LEU A 487 17.97 -0.59 32.97
N ARG A 488 19.23 -0.36 33.37
CA ARG A 488 20.00 -1.29 34.23
C ARG A 488 19.37 -1.48 35.60
N THR A 489 18.84 -0.42 36.20
CA THR A 489 18.14 -0.49 37.50
C THR A 489 16.92 -1.40 37.45
N GLN A 490 16.24 -1.47 36.29
CA GLN A 490 15.10 -2.37 36.09
C GLN A 490 15.50 -3.76 35.59
N GLY A 491 16.80 -4.06 35.52
CA GLY A 491 17.32 -5.36 35.09
C GLY A 491 17.27 -5.60 33.59
N VAL A 492 17.24 -4.54 32.78
CA VAL A 492 17.37 -4.69 31.31
C VAL A 492 18.81 -5.03 30.99
N GLU A 493 19.01 -6.17 30.33
CA GLU A 493 20.32 -6.51 29.77
C GLU A 493 20.70 -5.46 28.73
N THR A 494 21.78 -4.75 29.00
CA THR A 494 22.37 -3.77 28.09
C THR A 494 23.83 -4.16 27.89
N PRO A 495 24.36 -4.13 26.66
CA PRO A 495 25.77 -4.45 26.46
C PRO A 495 26.64 -3.50 27.30
N ALA A 496 27.74 -4.00 27.84
CA ALA A 496 28.71 -3.18 28.53
C ALA A 496 29.21 -2.06 27.58
N GLU A 497 29.37 -0.83 28.08
CA GLU A 497 29.83 0.30 27.27
C GLU A 497 31.15 -0.05 26.59
N GLY A 498 31.15 -0.16 25.25
CA GLY A 498 32.37 -0.28 24.47
C GLY A 498 33.26 -1.50 24.77
N ASP A 499 32.77 -2.55 25.42
CA ASP A 499 33.63 -3.68 25.80
C ASP A 499 33.85 -4.70 24.67
N VAL A 500 34.34 -4.20 23.54
CA VAL A 500 34.88 -5.00 22.44
C VAL A 500 35.95 -5.96 22.99
N GLN A 501 36.71 -5.52 23.99
CA GLN A 501 37.78 -6.28 24.61
C GLN A 501 37.28 -7.50 25.39
N GLY A 502 36.33 -7.32 26.30
CA GLY A 502 35.71 -8.40 27.09
C GLY A 502 34.94 -9.37 26.23
N TRP A 503 34.21 -8.88 25.21
CA TRP A 503 33.56 -9.74 24.24
C TRP A 503 34.57 -10.63 23.49
N ILE A 504 35.69 -10.06 23.02
CA ILE A 504 36.75 -10.84 22.35
C ILE A 504 37.33 -11.91 23.30
N ILE A 505 37.66 -11.54 24.55
CA ILE A 505 38.28 -12.43 25.54
C ILE A 505 37.37 -13.62 25.88
N ASP A 506 36.07 -13.41 26.01
CA ASP A 506 35.13 -14.51 26.28
C ASP A 506 34.87 -15.37 25.04
N ALA A 507 34.78 -14.75 23.87
CA ALA A 507 34.53 -15.48 22.63
C ALA A 507 35.71 -16.40 22.25
N VAL A 508 36.97 -16.00 22.51
CA VAL A 508 38.14 -16.86 22.24
C VAL A 508 38.27 -18.08 23.16
N LYS A 509 37.64 -18.06 24.35
CA LYS A 509 37.58 -19.24 25.23
C LYS A 509 36.69 -20.34 24.65
N GLY A 510 35.67 -19.96 23.86
CA GLY A 510 34.75 -20.88 23.20
C GLY A 510 35.19 -21.34 21.80
N GLY A 511 36.21 -20.72 21.20
CA GLY A 511 36.73 -21.08 19.89
C GLY A 511 37.35 -19.89 19.14
N ALA A 512 37.80 -20.11 17.90
CA ALA A 512 38.44 -19.04 17.13
C ALA A 512 37.42 -17.98 16.65
N VAL A 513 37.77 -16.69 16.73
CA VAL A 513 36.94 -15.57 16.26
C VAL A 513 37.60 -14.76 15.15
N THR A 514 36.79 -14.24 14.24
CA THR A 514 37.24 -13.38 13.14
C THR A 514 36.89 -11.91 13.40
N ASN A 515 37.64 -11.01 12.77
CA ASN A 515 37.40 -9.57 12.82
C ASN A 515 35.95 -9.23 12.36
N ARG A 516 35.43 -9.95 11.35
CA ARG A 516 34.05 -9.80 10.87
C ARG A 516 33.01 -10.22 11.92
N GLN A 517 33.27 -11.27 12.68
CA GLN A 517 32.38 -11.73 13.75
C GLN A 517 32.34 -10.77 14.93
N VAL A 518 33.49 -10.21 15.31
CA VAL A 518 33.56 -9.22 16.39
C VAL A 518 32.83 -7.93 15.98
N VAL A 519 33.02 -7.44 14.75
CA VAL A 519 32.28 -6.29 14.21
C VAL A 519 30.78 -6.56 14.19
N ALA A 520 30.36 -7.75 13.72
CA ALA A 520 28.96 -8.12 13.66
C ALA A 520 28.32 -8.26 15.05
N ALA A 521 29.07 -8.71 16.06
CA ALA A 521 28.55 -8.95 17.39
C ALA A 521 28.60 -7.73 18.32
N THR A 522 29.57 -6.84 18.12
CA THR A 522 29.76 -5.65 18.98
C THR A 522 29.22 -4.38 18.35
N GLY A 523 28.86 -4.40 17.06
CA GLY A 523 28.49 -3.21 16.29
C GLY A 523 29.62 -2.20 16.12
N ALA A 524 30.82 -2.49 16.64
CA ALA A 524 31.96 -1.60 16.60
C ALA A 524 32.55 -1.54 15.19
N GLN A 525 33.04 -0.35 14.80
CA GLN A 525 33.65 -0.18 13.50
C GLN A 525 34.88 -1.10 13.33
N SER A 526 35.07 -1.60 12.11
CA SER A 526 36.17 -2.54 11.81
C SER A 526 37.56 -1.99 12.16
N THR A 527 37.75 -0.67 12.11
CA THR A 527 38.98 0.01 12.55
C THR A 527 39.20 -0.14 14.05
N VAL A 528 38.18 0.15 14.86
CA VAL A 528 38.20 0.02 16.33
C VAL A 528 38.43 -1.43 16.73
N VAL A 529 37.72 -2.37 16.11
CA VAL A 529 37.90 -3.81 16.37
C VAL A 529 39.32 -4.25 16.01
N THR A 530 39.88 -3.78 14.90
CA THR A 530 41.25 -4.11 14.48
C THR A 530 42.29 -3.59 15.48
N GLU A 531 42.05 -2.42 16.07
CA GLU A 531 42.94 -1.81 17.06
C GLU A 531 42.91 -2.58 18.39
N VAL A 532 41.71 -2.96 18.87
CA VAL A 532 41.54 -3.77 20.09
C VAL A 532 42.15 -5.17 19.93
N LEU A 533 41.92 -5.83 18.79
CA LEU A 533 42.53 -7.14 18.49
C LEU A 533 44.06 -7.07 18.48
N ARG A 534 44.64 -5.98 17.95
CA ARG A 534 46.09 -5.77 17.91
C ARG A 534 46.66 -5.51 19.32
N HIS A 535 45.97 -4.72 20.13
CA HIS A 535 46.36 -4.44 21.51
C HIS A 535 46.40 -5.74 22.35
N LEU A 536 45.34 -6.55 22.29
CA LEU A 536 45.26 -7.83 23.01
C LEU A 536 46.31 -8.85 22.57
N ALA A 537 46.70 -8.83 21.30
CA ALA A 537 47.77 -9.69 20.80
C ALA A 537 49.16 -9.28 21.32
N ASN A 538 49.41 -7.96 21.42
CA ASN A 538 50.67 -7.43 21.92
C ASN A 538 50.83 -7.61 23.44
N THR A 539 49.74 -7.61 24.20
CA THR A 539 49.74 -7.86 25.64
C THR A 539 49.74 -9.36 25.99
N GLY A 540 49.68 -10.23 24.98
CA GLY A 540 49.72 -11.70 25.16
C GLY A 540 48.41 -12.31 25.62
N ALA A 541 47.28 -11.60 25.52
CA ALA A 541 45.97 -12.11 25.91
C ALA A 541 45.33 -13.02 24.84
N ILE A 542 45.63 -12.78 23.56
CA ILE A 542 45.20 -13.60 22.42
C ILE A 542 46.35 -13.77 21.42
N ARG A 543 46.23 -14.71 20.49
CA ARG A 543 47.17 -14.83 19.35
C ARG A 543 46.43 -15.12 18.05
N LYS A 544 47.09 -14.86 16.92
CA LYS A 544 46.61 -15.33 15.62
C LYS A 544 46.68 -16.85 15.59
N ASP A 545 45.65 -17.47 15.03
CA ASP A 545 45.65 -18.90 14.77
C ASP A 545 46.77 -19.27 13.77
N PRO A 546 47.76 -20.09 14.18
CA PRO A 546 48.89 -20.46 13.31
C PRO A 546 48.48 -21.31 12.10
N ASN A 547 47.30 -21.95 12.15
CA ASN A 547 46.74 -22.73 11.04
C ASN A 547 45.73 -21.91 10.21
N GLY A 548 45.63 -20.60 10.44
CA GLY A 548 44.67 -19.70 9.80
C GLY A 548 45.29 -18.74 8.79
N PRO A 549 44.45 -17.97 8.06
CA PRO A 549 44.93 -16.94 7.13
C PRO A 549 45.68 -15.81 7.87
N GLU A 550 46.85 -15.39 7.39
CA GLU A 550 47.69 -14.39 8.06
C GLU A 550 47.22 -12.93 7.87
N ARG A 551 46.47 -12.65 6.78
CA ARG A 551 46.02 -11.31 6.37
C ARG A 551 44.57 -11.32 5.86
N GLY A 552 43.89 -10.18 6.00
CA GLY A 552 42.52 -9.96 5.51
C GLY A 552 41.42 -10.19 6.56
N SER A 553 40.15 -10.10 6.13
CA SER A 553 38.98 -10.20 7.02
C SER A 553 38.71 -11.62 7.57
N ARG A 554 39.41 -12.63 7.05
CA ARG A 554 39.33 -14.04 7.47
C ARG A 554 40.37 -14.44 8.52
N VAL A 555 41.18 -13.50 9.00
CA VAL A 555 42.15 -13.75 10.08
C VAL A 555 41.38 -14.22 11.32
N ARG A 556 41.84 -15.35 11.88
CA ARG A 556 41.27 -15.97 13.07
C ARG A 556 42.16 -15.69 14.28
N TRP A 557 41.53 -15.36 15.40
CA TRP A 557 42.16 -15.10 16.69
C TRP A 557 41.71 -16.17 17.68
N ILE A 558 42.66 -16.66 18.48
CA ILE A 558 42.46 -17.71 19.48
C ILE A 558 43.06 -17.27 20.81
N ALA A 559 42.66 -17.92 21.91
CA ALA A 559 43.32 -17.77 23.19
C ALA A 559 44.80 -18.21 23.10
N VAL A 560 45.66 -17.58 23.90
CA VAL A 560 47.09 -17.96 23.98
C VAL A 560 47.25 -19.32 24.62
#